data_AF-A0A6M1ZRK3-F1
#
_entry.id   AF-A0A6M1ZRK3-F1
#
_cell.length_a   1.000
_cell.length_b   1.000
_cell.length_c   1.000
_cell.angle_alpha   90.00
_cell.angle_beta   90.00
_cell.angle_gamma   90.00
#
_symmetry.space_group_name_H-M   'P 1'
#
loop_
_entity.id
_entity.type
_entity.pdbx_description
1 polymer ?
#
loop_
_entity_poly.entity_id
_entity_poly.type
_entity_poly.pdbx_seq_one_letter_code
_entity_poly.pdbx_strand_id
1 'polypeptide(L)'
;DSVFSCPEEPGKQTQERLILTDIPLVIKPKLVSKVMQRSKFWIQGQTVIVKRSAILRFGEYNNKLGGLSDWYLFHRIAFHEGVAYLPESLSELRVSSTTFSAGFKEEKQRECYRYLFKLLEANPQVSRGFRKACILRKMVKGLYPELIKEPKMWKYILPLKIQNVTKFLEKHTPFKLNFFHMKKLLSKLQLTTHS
;
A
#
# COMPACT_ATOMS: atom_id res chain seq x y z
N ASP A 1 30.92 15.63 -27.82
CA ASP A 1 31.07 15.18 -26.42
C ASP A 1 31.06 16.37 -25.47
N SER A 2 29.87 16.87 -25.13
CA SER A 2 29.70 17.88 -24.08
C SER A 2 28.98 17.23 -22.90
N VAL A 3 29.75 16.85 -21.90
CA VAL A 3 29.25 16.35 -20.62
C VAL A 3 28.50 17.47 -19.94
N PHE A 4 27.16 17.38 -19.92
CA PHE A 4 26.32 18.22 -19.08
C PHE A 4 26.62 17.88 -17.61
N SER A 5 27.60 18.56 -17.03
CA SER A 5 27.83 18.53 -15.59
C SER A 5 26.86 19.54 -14.96
N CYS A 6 25.71 19.05 -14.53
CA CYS A 6 24.75 19.85 -13.78
C CYS A 6 25.30 20.05 -12.36
N PRO A 7 25.48 21.27 -11.85
CA PRO A 7 26.05 21.50 -10.53
C PRO A 7 25.17 20.84 -9.46
N GLU A 8 25.80 20.01 -8.63
CA GLU A 8 25.16 19.35 -7.49
C GLU A 8 24.90 20.38 -6.40
N GLU A 9 23.64 20.81 -6.24
CA GLU A 9 23.26 21.51 -5.02
C GLU A 9 23.23 20.52 -3.84
N PRO A 10 23.68 20.93 -2.64
CA PRO A 10 23.72 20.10 -1.45
C PRO A 10 22.31 19.89 -0.86
N GLY A 11 21.47 19.16 -1.58
CA GLY A 11 20.24 18.58 -1.06
C GLY A 11 20.55 17.30 -0.30
N LYS A 12 20.04 17.14 0.93
CA LYS A 12 20.12 15.89 1.68
C LYS A 12 19.54 14.74 0.84
N GLN A 13 20.40 13.92 0.24
CA GLN A 13 20.00 12.69 -0.41
C GLN A 13 19.48 11.72 0.64
N THR A 14 18.15 11.60 0.75
CA THR A 14 17.54 10.59 1.60
C THR A 14 17.29 9.36 0.73
N GLN A 15 18.21 8.39 0.75
CA GLN A 15 17.96 7.09 0.14
C GLN A 15 17.01 6.29 1.05
N GLU A 16 15.71 6.32 0.76
CA GLU A 16 14.78 5.34 1.34
C GLU A 16 14.98 3.99 0.64
N ARG A 17 15.96 3.20 1.10
CA ARG A 17 16.12 1.83 0.59
C ARG A 17 15.05 0.91 1.16
N LEU A 18 14.17 0.46 0.27
CA LEU A 18 13.22 -0.60 0.55
C LEU A 18 13.87 -1.96 0.32
N ILE A 19 14.67 -2.45 1.27
CA ILE A 19 15.32 -3.76 1.14
C ILE A 19 14.41 -4.82 1.74
N LEU A 20 13.82 -5.64 0.88
CA LEU A 20 13.16 -6.88 1.32
C LEU A 20 14.17 -8.00 1.53
N THR A 21 15.12 -8.13 0.60
CA THR A 21 16.16 -9.18 0.52
C THR A 21 17.27 -8.66 -0.39
N ASP A 22 18.48 -9.20 -0.30
CA ASP A 22 19.62 -8.86 -1.17
C ASP A 22 19.68 -9.72 -2.44
N ILE A 23 18.78 -10.70 -2.59
CA ILE A 23 18.64 -11.53 -3.79
C ILE A 23 17.30 -11.31 -4.49
N PRO A 24 17.21 -11.56 -5.82
CA PRO A 24 15.94 -11.55 -6.53
C PRO A 24 14.92 -12.51 -5.90
N LEU A 25 13.68 -12.06 -5.76
CA LEU A 25 12.62 -12.84 -5.11
C LEU A 25 11.31 -12.78 -5.88
N VAL A 26 10.69 -13.94 -6.11
CA VAL A 26 9.32 -14.03 -6.64
C VAL A 26 8.32 -14.21 -5.50
N ILE A 27 7.46 -13.21 -5.32
CA ILE A 27 6.38 -13.19 -4.33
C ILE A 27 5.09 -13.63 -5.00
N LYS A 28 4.62 -14.82 -4.63
CA LYS A 28 3.33 -15.36 -5.11
C LYS A 28 2.15 -14.43 -4.69
N PRO A 29 1.06 -14.33 -5.48
CA PRO A 29 -0.08 -13.45 -5.18
C PRO A 29 -0.62 -13.58 -3.75
N LYS A 30 -0.70 -14.82 -3.26
CA LYS A 30 -1.20 -15.18 -1.92
C LYS A 30 -0.36 -14.60 -0.77
N LEU A 31 0.90 -14.21 -1.05
CA LEU A 31 1.86 -13.70 -0.08
C LEU A 31 2.05 -12.19 -0.16
N VAL A 32 1.69 -11.54 -1.27
CA VAL A 32 1.90 -10.10 -1.49
C VAL A 32 1.34 -9.26 -0.34
N SER A 33 0.08 -9.47 0.05
CA SER A 33 -0.50 -8.72 1.17
C SER A 33 0.22 -8.96 2.49
N LYS A 34 0.79 -10.15 2.73
CA LYS A 34 1.54 -10.44 3.97
C LYS A 34 2.89 -9.74 3.98
N VAL A 35 3.56 -9.66 2.83
CA VAL A 35 4.82 -8.92 2.68
C VAL A 35 4.57 -7.43 2.92
N MET A 36 3.56 -6.86 2.27
CA MET A 36 3.17 -5.45 2.45
C MET A 36 2.78 -5.10 3.90
N GLN A 37 2.09 -6.00 4.60
CA GLN A 37 1.75 -5.78 6.02
C GLN A 37 2.98 -5.69 6.94
N ARG A 38 4.06 -6.43 6.63
CA ARG A 38 5.21 -6.63 7.51
C ARG A 38 6.41 -5.77 7.17
N SER A 39 6.38 -5.10 6.03
CA SER A 39 7.47 -4.29 5.53
C SER A 39 6.94 -2.93 5.08
N LYS A 40 7.85 -2.05 4.65
CA LYS A 40 7.46 -0.82 3.95
C LYS A 40 7.15 -1.08 2.47
N PHE A 41 6.99 -2.34 2.05
CA PHE A 41 6.86 -2.69 0.65
C PHE A 41 5.63 -2.06 0.03
N TRP A 42 5.88 -1.10 -0.83
CA TRP A 42 4.91 -0.35 -1.60
C TRP A 42 5.40 -0.38 -3.05
N ILE A 43 4.47 -0.57 -3.98
CA ILE A 43 4.78 -0.58 -5.40
C ILE A 43 4.53 0.81 -5.98
N GLN A 44 5.61 1.57 -6.24
CA GLN A 44 5.56 2.90 -6.87
C GLN A 44 5.57 2.73 -8.39
N GLY A 45 4.84 3.55 -9.14
CA GLY A 45 4.68 3.28 -10.57
C GLY A 45 5.97 3.36 -11.37
N GLN A 46 6.88 4.23 -10.97
CA GLN A 46 8.18 4.41 -11.60
C GLN A 46 9.20 3.31 -11.26
N THR A 47 8.87 2.37 -10.37
CA THR A 47 9.77 1.26 -9.99
C THR A 47 9.31 -0.08 -10.57
N VAL A 48 8.41 -0.08 -11.56
CA VAL A 48 7.74 -1.29 -12.05
C VAL A 48 7.95 -1.46 -13.55
N ILE A 49 8.33 -2.68 -13.92
CA ILE A 49 8.21 -3.18 -15.29
C ILE A 49 7.05 -4.17 -15.29
N VAL A 50 6.10 -3.99 -16.22
CA VAL A 50 4.89 -4.80 -16.29
C VAL A 50 4.64 -5.28 -17.71
N LYS A 51 4.12 -6.50 -17.86
CA LYS A 51 3.68 -7.02 -19.15
C LYS A 51 2.48 -6.22 -19.65
N ARG A 52 2.50 -5.80 -20.92
CA ARG A 52 1.36 -5.12 -21.56
C ARG A 52 0.04 -5.87 -21.38
N SER A 53 0.07 -7.20 -21.49
CA SER A 53 -1.11 -8.05 -21.29
C SER A 53 -1.74 -7.93 -19.89
N ALA A 54 -0.93 -7.68 -18.86
CA ALA A 54 -1.43 -7.47 -17.50
C ALA A 54 -2.13 -6.11 -17.37
N ILE A 55 -1.58 -5.05 -17.97
CA ILE A 55 -2.24 -3.73 -18.01
C ILE A 55 -3.61 -3.87 -18.69
N LEU A 56 -3.66 -4.44 -19.89
CA LEU A 56 -4.91 -4.58 -20.65
C LEU A 56 -5.97 -5.40 -19.89
N ARG A 57 -5.55 -6.40 -19.11
CA ARG A 57 -6.45 -7.25 -18.32
C ARG A 57 -6.96 -6.59 -17.04
N PHE A 58 -6.10 -5.83 -16.35
CA PHE A 58 -6.44 -5.22 -15.05
C PHE A 58 -6.85 -3.75 -15.16
N GLY A 59 -6.95 -3.23 -16.37
CA GLY A 59 -7.46 -1.91 -16.68
C GLY A 59 -6.37 -0.88 -16.94
N GLU A 60 -6.79 0.23 -17.51
CA GLU A 60 -5.91 1.31 -17.96
C GLU A 60 -5.86 2.44 -16.92
N TYR A 61 -5.18 3.52 -17.30
CA TYR A 61 -5.11 4.74 -16.52
C TYR A 61 -6.50 5.28 -16.17
N ASN A 62 -6.72 5.58 -14.88
CA ASN A 62 -7.94 6.19 -14.37
C ASN A 62 -7.65 7.62 -13.90
N ASN A 63 -8.01 8.58 -14.74
CA ASN A 63 -7.79 10.00 -14.48
C ASN A 63 -8.42 10.51 -13.17
N LYS A 64 -9.53 9.93 -12.70
CA LYS A 64 -10.18 10.31 -11.44
C LYS A 64 -9.39 9.90 -10.20
N LEU A 65 -8.45 8.96 -10.33
CA LEU A 65 -7.49 8.64 -9.27
C LEU A 65 -6.28 9.57 -9.25
N GLY A 66 -6.09 10.41 -10.29
CA GLY A 66 -4.93 11.29 -10.40
C GLY A 66 -3.62 10.52 -10.22
N GLY A 67 -2.78 10.99 -9.29
CA GLY A 67 -1.51 10.33 -8.94
C GLY A 67 -1.62 9.02 -8.16
N LEU A 68 -2.83 8.50 -7.91
CA LEU A 68 -3.05 7.17 -7.34
C LEU A 68 -3.39 6.12 -8.40
N SER A 69 -3.49 6.51 -9.67
CA SER A 69 -3.93 5.61 -10.73
C SER A 69 -2.94 4.47 -10.93
N ASP A 70 -1.66 4.79 -11.05
CA ASP A 70 -0.56 3.84 -11.19
C ASP A 70 -0.45 2.94 -9.95
N TRP A 71 -0.49 3.54 -8.76
CA TRP A 71 -0.48 2.85 -7.50
C TRP A 71 -1.61 1.83 -7.39
N TYR A 72 -2.84 2.23 -7.70
CA TYR A 72 -4.00 1.36 -7.65
C TYR A 72 -3.86 0.20 -8.65
N LEU A 73 -3.48 0.50 -9.88
CA LEU A 73 -3.31 -0.49 -10.95
C LEU A 73 -2.25 -1.52 -10.57
N PHE A 74 -1.06 -1.10 -10.15
CA PHE A 74 0.04 -2.02 -9.86
C PHE A 74 -0.21 -2.87 -8.62
N HIS A 75 -0.87 -2.33 -7.59
CA HIS A 75 -1.31 -3.16 -6.47
C HIS A 75 -2.37 -4.16 -6.88
N ARG A 76 -3.32 -3.76 -7.75
CA ARG A 76 -4.32 -4.69 -8.29
C ARG A 76 -3.64 -5.82 -9.06
N ILE A 77 -2.68 -5.52 -9.95
CA ILE A 77 -1.91 -6.53 -10.67
C ILE A 77 -1.15 -7.44 -9.70
N ALA A 78 -0.42 -6.87 -8.74
CA ALA A 78 0.35 -7.61 -7.76
C ALA A 78 -0.50 -8.58 -6.93
N PHE A 79 -1.72 -8.19 -6.55
CA PHE A 79 -2.63 -9.07 -5.82
C PHE A 79 -3.15 -10.25 -6.64
N HIS A 80 -3.11 -10.18 -7.97
CA HIS A 80 -3.59 -11.25 -8.87
C HIS A 80 -2.44 -12.08 -9.45
N GLU A 81 -1.36 -11.44 -9.89
CA GLU A 81 -0.25 -12.10 -10.59
C GLU A 81 0.99 -12.31 -9.72
N GLY A 82 1.10 -11.61 -8.58
CA GLY A 82 2.31 -11.61 -7.76
C GLY A 82 3.31 -10.56 -8.22
N VAL A 83 4.52 -10.61 -7.67
CA VAL A 83 5.59 -9.65 -7.97
C VAL A 83 6.93 -10.36 -8.02
N ALA A 84 7.77 -10.01 -8.99
CA ALA A 84 9.20 -10.28 -8.93
C ALA A 84 9.91 -9.03 -8.41
N TYR A 85 10.64 -9.17 -7.31
CA TYR A 85 11.40 -8.10 -6.67
C TYR A 85 12.87 -8.24 -7.04
N LEU A 86 13.47 -7.16 -7.52
CA LEU A 86 14.90 -7.05 -7.80
C LEU A 86 15.51 -6.05 -6.81
N PRO A 87 16.54 -6.43 -6.03
CA PRO A 87 17.16 -5.56 -5.03
C PRO A 87 18.21 -4.62 -5.62
N GLU A 88 17.94 -4.08 -6.81
CA GLU A 88 18.85 -3.18 -7.52
C GLU A 88 18.22 -1.80 -7.68
N SER A 89 19.04 -0.75 -7.58
CA SER A 89 18.60 0.61 -7.86
C SER A 89 18.53 0.79 -9.37
N LEU A 90 17.32 0.74 -9.93
CA LEU A 90 17.09 0.89 -11.38
C LEU A 90 16.61 2.29 -11.78
N SER A 91 16.34 3.17 -10.81
CA SER A 91 15.85 4.51 -11.08
C SER A 91 16.31 5.46 -9.99
N GLU A 92 16.69 6.67 -10.41
CA GLU A 92 16.92 7.80 -9.53
C GLU A 92 15.85 8.86 -9.78
N LEU A 93 15.34 9.47 -8.72
CA LEU A 93 14.30 10.49 -8.80
C LEU A 93 14.80 11.75 -8.12
N ARG A 94 14.79 12.86 -8.86
CA ARG A 94 15.10 14.17 -8.30
C ARG A 94 13.81 14.77 -7.73
N VAL A 95 13.81 15.04 -6.42
CA VAL A 95 12.74 15.81 -5.77
C VAL A 95 13.15 17.27 -5.74
N SER A 96 12.38 18.14 -6.39
CA SER A 96 12.54 19.59 -6.29
C SER A 96 11.32 20.21 -5.60
N SER A 97 11.54 21.28 -4.83
CA SER A 97 10.50 22.04 -4.13
C SER A 97 9.54 22.76 -5.08
N THR A 98 9.90 22.92 -6.35
CA THR A 98 9.06 23.55 -7.39
C THR A 98 8.32 22.53 -8.27
N THR A 99 8.35 21.24 -7.89
CA THR A 99 7.71 20.19 -8.69
C THR A 99 6.19 20.21 -8.60
N PHE A 100 5.55 19.61 -9.61
CA PHE A 100 4.10 19.40 -9.67
C PHE A 100 3.51 18.81 -8.38
N SER A 101 4.26 17.96 -7.68
CA SER A 101 3.87 17.37 -6.39
C SER A 101 3.80 18.36 -5.23
N ALA A 102 4.59 19.45 -5.27
CA ALA A 102 4.57 20.50 -4.25
C ALA A 102 3.33 21.42 -4.36
N GLY A 103 2.74 21.53 -5.56
CA GLY A 103 1.49 22.28 -5.79
C GLY A 103 0.21 21.47 -5.61
N PHE A 104 0.30 20.20 -5.19
CA PHE A 104 -0.86 19.33 -5.10
C PHE A 104 -1.76 19.73 -3.92
N LYS A 105 -2.90 20.34 -4.23
CA LYS A 105 -3.88 20.79 -3.22
C LYS A 105 -4.44 19.61 -2.44
N GLU A 106 -4.50 19.74 -1.11
CA GLU A 106 -5.01 18.71 -0.20
C GLU A 106 -6.42 18.25 -0.57
N GLU A 107 -7.30 19.16 -1.01
CA GLU A 107 -8.67 18.79 -1.39
C GLU A 107 -8.70 17.85 -2.62
N LYS A 108 -7.86 18.11 -3.63
CA LYS A 108 -7.77 17.23 -4.81
C LYS A 108 -7.28 15.83 -4.42
N GLN A 109 -6.40 15.74 -3.42
CA GLN A 109 -5.96 14.46 -2.89
C GLN A 109 -7.10 13.73 -2.15
N ARG A 110 -7.89 14.45 -1.35
CA ARG A 110 -9.08 13.89 -0.69
C ARG A 110 -10.12 13.39 -1.70
N GLU A 111 -10.35 14.12 -2.79
CA GLU A 111 -11.21 13.67 -3.90
C GLU A 111 -10.73 12.34 -4.50
N CYS A 112 -9.42 12.23 -4.78
CA CYS A 112 -8.82 10.99 -5.26
C CYS A 112 -9.03 9.84 -4.26
N TYR A 113 -8.88 10.10 -2.95
CA TYR A 113 -9.15 9.10 -1.92
C TYR A 113 -10.62 8.68 -1.87
N ARG A 114 -11.57 9.63 -1.94
CA ARG A 114 -13.02 9.32 -1.98
C ARG A 114 -13.35 8.43 -3.16
N TYR A 115 -12.82 8.78 -4.35
CA TYR A 115 -13.03 8.01 -5.55
C TYR A 115 -12.40 6.60 -5.45
N LEU A 116 -11.21 6.48 -4.88
CA LEU A 116 -10.60 5.18 -4.58
C LEU A 116 -11.50 4.30 -3.69
N PHE A 117 -12.06 4.83 -2.61
CA PHE A 117 -12.96 4.05 -1.75
C PHE A 117 -14.22 3.61 -2.50
N LYS A 118 -14.81 4.48 -3.35
CA LYS A 118 -15.92 4.10 -4.23
C LYS A 118 -15.54 2.93 -5.16
N LEU A 119 -14.34 2.96 -5.76
CA LEU A 119 -13.85 1.87 -6.59
C LEU A 119 -13.65 0.56 -5.82
N LEU A 120 -13.11 0.64 -4.60
CA LEU A 120 -12.91 -0.53 -3.75
C LEU A 120 -14.25 -1.13 -3.29
N GLU A 121 -15.26 -0.30 -3.00
CA GLU A 121 -16.62 -0.79 -2.73
C GLU A 121 -17.22 -1.52 -3.92
N ALA A 122 -17.09 -0.96 -5.12
CA ALA A 122 -17.58 -1.58 -6.34
C ALA A 122 -16.83 -2.87 -6.71
N ASN A 123 -15.63 -3.09 -6.17
CA ASN A 123 -14.79 -4.25 -6.49
C ASN A 123 -14.33 -5.01 -5.22
N PRO A 124 -15.21 -5.83 -4.59
CA PRO A 124 -14.93 -6.49 -3.32
C PRO A 124 -13.68 -7.38 -3.31
N GLN A 125 -13.39 -8.05 -4.44
CA GLN A 125 -12.19 -8.89 -4.59
C GLN A 125 -10.91 -8.06 -4.49
N VAL A 126 -10.88 -6.92 -5.17
CA VAL A 126 -9.75 -5.97 -5.13
C VAL A 126 -9.65 -5.38 -3.72
N SER A 127 -10.75 -4.87 -3.17
CA SER A 127 -10.82 -4.34 -1.79
C SER A 127 -10.23 -5.28 -0.74
N ARG A 128 -10.49 -6.58 -0.87
CA ARG A 128 -9.91 -7.59 0.04
C ARG A 128 -8.38 -7.57 0.04
N GLY A 129 -7.75 -7.44 -1.13
CA GLY A 129 -6.29 -7.34 -1.26
C GLY A 129 -5.73 -6.09 -0.56
N PHE A 130 -6.32 -4.92 -0.83
CA PHE A 130 -5.92 -3.65 -0.22
C PHE A 130 -6.10 -3.64 1.31
N ARG A 131 -7.25 -4.14 1.80
CA ARG A 131 -7.51 -4.24 3.24
C ARG A 131 -6.55 -5.19 3.92
N LYS A 132 -6.34 -6.38 3.34
CA LYS A 132 -5.34 -7.32 3.86
C LYS A 132 -3.98 -6.66 3.88
N ALA A 133 -3.52 -6.00 2.82
CA ALA A 133 -2.21 -5.37 2.78
C ALA A 133 -2.04 -4.18 3.76
N CYS A 134 -3.13 -3.63 4.31
CA CYS A 134 -3.12 -2.48 5.22
C CYS A 134 -2.49 -1.20 4.64
N ILE A 135 -2.39 -1.13 3.31
CA ILE A 135 -1.79 -0.01 2.55
C ILE A 135 -2.67 1.25 2.51
N LEU A 136 -3.96 1.12 2.89
CA LEU A 136 -4.90 2.25 2.92
C LEU A 136 -4.74 3.14 4.17
N ARG A 137 -3.85 2.80 5.11
CA ARG A 137 -3.76 3.47 6.43
C ARG A 137 -3.60 4.98 6.35
N LYS A 138 -2.73 5.48 5.48
CA LYS A 138 -2.51 6.94 5.31
C LYS A 138 -3.77 7.63 4.76
N MET A 139 -4.44 7.00 3.80
CA MET A 139 -5.64 7.52 3.15
C MET A 139 -6.84 7.53 4.12
N VAL A 140 -7.01 6.45 4.90
CA VAL A 140 -8.05 6.37 5.94
C VAL A 140 -7.85 7.45 6.99
N LYS A 141 -6.62 7.76 7.39
CA LYS A 141 -6.36 8.87 8.33
C LYS A 141 -6.80 10.22 7.75
N GLY A 142 -6.50 10.48 6.47
CA GLY A 142 -6.89 11.72 5.79
C GLY A 142 -8.41 11.88 5.60
N LEU A 143 -9.16 10.76 5.54
CA LEU A 143 -10.62 10.77 5.38
C LEU A 143 -11.39 10.30 6.62
N TYR A 144 -10.74 10.16 7.78
CA TYR A 144 -11.34 9.54 8.95
C TYR A 144 -12.74 10.10 9.34
N PRO A 145 -12.95 11.43 9.43
CA PRO A 145 -14.27 11.98 9.81
C PRO A 145 -15.36 11.75 8.75
N GLU A 146 -14.99 11.49 7.50
CA GLU A 146 -15.94 11.16 6.44
C GLU A 146 -16.30 9.67 6.50
N LEU A 147 -15.29 8.81 6.61
CA LEU A 147 -15.48 7.35 6.59
C LEU A 147 -16.27 6.85 7.80
N ILE A 148 -16.21 7.52 8.96
CA ILE A 148 -16.97 7.11 10.15
C ILE A 148 -18.48 7.34 9.97
N LYS A 149 -18.89 8.31 9.14
CA LYS A 149 -20.31 8.61 8.86
C LYS A 149 -20.96 7.58 7.94
N GLU A 150 -20.18 6.74 7.29
CA GLU A 150 -20.65 5.70 6.37
C GLU A 150 -20.38 4.30 6.95
N PRO A 151 -21.38 3.60 7.54
CA PRO A 151 -21.18 2.29 8.18
C PRO A 151 -20.50 1.25 7.28
N LYS A 152 -20.80 1.26 5.98
CA LYS A 152 -20.16 0.37 4.98
C LYS A 152 -18.64 0.55 4.88
N MET A 153 -18.12 1.72 5.24
CA MET A 153 -16.68 2.04 5.18
C MET A 153 -15.92 1.62 6.44
N TRP A 154 -16.61 1.22 7.51
CA TRP A 154 -15.97 0.85 8.78
C TRP A 154 -15.01 -0.34 8.62
N LYS A 155 -15.21 -1.21 7.63
CA LYS A 155 -14.29 -2.31 7.28
C LYS A 155 -12.87 -1.85 6.89
N TYR A 156 -12.68 -0.57 6.53
CA TYR A 156 -11.36 0.03 6.28
C TYR A 156 -10.77 0.69 7.54
N ILE A 157 -11.61 1.03 8.52
CA ILE A 157 -11.22 1.68 9.79
C ILE A 157 -10.82 0.64 10.83
N LEU A 158 -11.62 -0.43 10.98
CA LEU A 158 -11.45 -1.46 12.02
C LEU A 158 -10.05 -2.10 12.04
N PRO A 159 -9.41 -2.45 10.90
CA PRO A 159 -8.05 -3.00 10.91
C PRO A 159 -7.02 -2.08 11.58
N LEU A 160 -7.22 -0.75 11.51
CA LEU A 160 -6.32 0.22 12.13
C LEU A 160 -6.43 0.21 13.66
N LYS A 161 -7.66 0.12 14.18
CA LYS A 161 -7.90 0.06 15.63
C LYS A 161 -7.36 -1.24 16.21
N ILE A 162 -7.62 -2.39 15.57
CA ILE A 162 -7.11 -3.69 16.03
C ILE A 162 -5.58 -3.70 16.07
N GLN A 163 -4.91 -3.23 15.01
CA GLN A 163 -3.44 -3.18 14.99
C GLN A 163 -2.86 -2.23 16.05
N ASN A 164 -3.49 -1.08 16.27
CA ASN A 164 -3.04 -0.15 17.31
C ASN A 164 -3.18 -0.79 18.70
N VAL A 165 -4.27 -1.53 18.96
CA VAL A 165 -4.46 -2.30 20.19
C VAL A 165 -3.43 -3.43 20.30
N THR A 166 -3.19 -4.21 19.25
CA THR A 166 -2.17 -5.28 19.27
C THR A 166 -0.78 -4.72 19.57
N LYS A 167 -0.38 -3.63 18.92
CA LYS A 167 0.92 -2.97 19.17
C LYS A 167 1.00 -2.37 20.57
N PHE A 168 -0.09 -1.81 21.07
CA PHE A 168 -0.17 -1.29 22.44
C PHE A 168 0.01 -2.42 23.45
N LEU A 169 -0.66 -3.55 23.25
CA LEU A 169 -0.51 -4.74 24.09
C LEU A 169 0.92 -5.29 24.02
N GLU A 170 1.51 -5.45 22.83
CA GLU A 170 2.91 -5.88 22.65
C GLU A 170 3.91 -4.97 23.39
N LYS A 171 3.63 -3.67 23.48
CA LYS A 171 4.50 -2.69 24.14
C LYS A 171 4.32 -2.64 25.65
N HIS A 172 3.10 -2.86 26.16
CA HIS A 172 2.73 -2.61 27.56
C HIS A 172 2.35 -3.85 28.37
N THR A 173 2.35 -5.05 27.78
CA THR A 173 2.25 -6.29 28.56
C THR A 173 3.62 -6.96 28.67
N PRO A 174 4.22 -7.07 29.88
CA PRO A 174 5.49 -7.77 30.10
C PRO A 174 5.35 -9.30 30.05
N PHE A 175 4.13 -9.81 29.87
CA PHE A 175 3.88 -11.22 29.72
C PHE A 175 4.22 -11.69 28.31
N LYS A 176 5.19 -12.60 28.20
CA LYS A 176 5.32 -13.55 27.09
C LYS A 176 4.07 -14.44 27.02
N LEU A 177 2.90 -13.87 26.75
CA LEU A 177 1.75 -14.64 26.33
C LEU A 177 2.14 -15.21 24.97
N ASN A 178 2.42 -16.50 24.93
CA ASN A 178 2.69 -17.28 23.73
C ASN A 178 1.69 -16.85 22.65
N PHE A 179 2.12 -16.00 21.71
CA PHE A 179 1.30 -15.44 20.63
C PHE A 179 0.62 -16.55 19.80
N PHE A 180 1.16 -17.77 19.89
CA PHE A 180 0.58 -19.02 19.43
C PHE A 180 -0.79 -19.36 20.04
N HIS A 181 -1.00 -19.16 21.34
CA HIS A 181 -2.27 -19.47 22.02
C HIS A 181 -3.38 -18.52 21.60
N MET A 182 -3.08 -17.22 21.44
CA MET A 182 -4.06 -16.23 21.02
C MET A 182 -4.46 -16.39 19.54
N LYS A 183 -3.51 -16.78 18.67
CA LYS A 183 -3.83 -17.16 17.28
C LYS A 183 -4.74 -18.40 17.21
N LYS A 184 -4.52 -19.38 18.09
CA LYS A 184 -5.33 -20.61 18.19
C LYS A 184 -6.75 -20.32 18.70
N LEU A 185 -6.90 -19.35 19.59
CA LEU A 185 -8.20 -18.84 20.06
C LEU A 185 -8.94 -18.04 18.97
N LEU A 186 -8.25 -17.15 18.27
CA LEU A 186 -8.84 -16.36 17.19
C LEU A 186 -9.18 -17.19 15.94
N SER A 187 -8.42 -18.26 15.65
CA SER A 187 -8.78 -19.20 14.57
C SER A 187 -9.99 -20.07 14.93
N LYS A 188 -10.22 -20.35 16.21
CA LYS A 188 -11.45 -21.03 16.69
C LYS A 188 -12.67 -20.12 16.62
N LEU A 189 -12.51 -18.81 16.85
CA LEU A 189 -13.60 -17.83 16.77
C LEU A 189 -14.01 -17.46 15.32
N GLN A 190 -13.18 -17.76 14.31
CA GLN A 190 -13.53 -17.57 12.90
C GLN A 190 -14.26 -18.76 12.26
N LEU A 191 -14.45 -19.86 12.98
CA LEU A 191 -15.11 -21.07 12.48
C LEU A 191 -16.59 -21.19 12.88
N THR A 192 -17.16 -20.22 13.59
CA THR A 192 -18.54 -20.31 14.10
C THR A 192 -19.55 -19.39 13.40
N THR A 193 -19.21 -18.80 12.24
CA THR A 193 -20.17 -18.05 11.42
C THR A 193 -20.29 -18.65 10.02
N HIS A 194 -20.69 -19.92 9.92
CA HIS A 194 -21.33 -20.51 8.75
C HIS A 194 -21.95 -21.85 9.15
N SER A 195 -23.18 -21.76 9.65
CA SER A 195 -24.23 -22.78 9.60
C SER A 195 -25.55 -22.04 9.70
#